data_AF-A0A6G2FUX3-F1
#
_entry.id   AF-A0A6G2FUX3-F1
#
_cell.length_a   1.000
_cell.length_b   1.000
_cell.length_c   1.000
_cell.angle_alpha   90.00
_cell.angle_beta   90.00
_cell.angle_gamma   90.00
#
_symmetry.space_group_name_H-M   'P 1'
#
loop_
_entity.id
_entity.type
_entity.pdbx_description
1 polymer ?
#
loop_
_entity_poly.entity_id
_entity_poly.type
_entity_poly.pdbx_seq_one_letter_code
_entity_poly.pdbx_strand_id
1 'polypeptide(L)'
;MAALSTLGFVVAISLLGGFYHAATGSPATLQFAPNVSWWTSALDVLVLFVLATVFIVPHELLHGLAIRYYGGEARYGVGVAHFILPYAYATTDHEFSRNQFVVVLLTPLVVMTAVGVPLMLVFEWGWLIVPLAANAAGAIADLWMTMTLLAFPATVRLEDHPDGVRIIGQERNRRPALSVTAVVWDALAGAAVAAVGVFLVLAIGGPLALDVLGVDSLTVGTPDTFSFLFAFSSSPTEISMSVGPGVVGIGAVIGLVYAFVRSYRRTRATSSEVA
;
A
#
# COMPACT_ATOMS: atom_id res chain seq x y z
N MET A 1 3.92 -4.62 6.81
CA MET A 1 4.05 -4.04 5.46
C MET A 1 3.01 -4.59 4.50
N ALA A 2 2.86 -5.92 4.35
CA ALA A 2 1.88 -6.52 3.44
C ALA A 2 0.46 -5.93 3.51
N ALA A 3 -0.19 -5.89 4.69
CA ALA A 3 -1.54 -5.33 4.82
C ALA A 3 -1.64 -3.85 4.39
N LEU A 4 -0.62 -3.05 4.70
CA LEU A 4 -0.55 -1.66 4.27
C LEU A 4 -0.42 -1.57 2.75
N SER A 5 0.48 -2.35 2.14
CA SER A 5 0.64 -2.38 0.68
C SER A 5 -0.64 -2.86 -0.01
N THR A 6 -1.32 -3.87 0.52
CA THR A 6 -2.62 -4.33 0.01
C THR A 6 -3.68 -3.24 0.09
N LEU A 7 -3.84 -2.60 1.26
CA LEU A 7 -4.79 -1.50 1.40
C LEU A 7 -4.41 -0.31 0.50
N GLY A 8 -3.12 0.01 0.42
CA GLY A 8 -2.58 1.06 -0.44
C GLY A 8 -2.87 0.81 -1.92
N PHE A 9 -2.73 -0.44 -2.39
CA PHE A 9 -3.10 -0.83 -3.74
C PHE A 9 -4.59 -0.61 -4.00
N VAL A 10 -5.46 -1.07 -3.10
CA VAL A 10 -6.92 -0.91 -3.22
C VAL A 10 -7.31 0.57 -3.22
N VAL A 11 -6.75 1.37 -2.33
CA VAL A 11 -7.02 2.81 -2.28
C VAL A 11 -6.51 3.49 -3.56
N ALA A 12 -5.29 3.19 -4.00
CA ALA A 12 -4.71 3.81 -5.18
C ALA A 12 -5.48 3.45 -6.46
N ILE A 13 -5.85 2.18 -6.67
CA ILE A 13 -6.60 1.77 -7.85
C ILE A 13 -8.01 2.40 -7.87
N SER A 14 -8.67 2.52 -6.72
CA SER A 14 -9.96 3.21 -6.62
C SER A 14 -9.86 4.70 -6.92
N LEU A 15 -8.84 5.38 -6.38
CA LEU A 15 -8.63 6.81 -6.63
C LEU A 15 -8.27 7.08 -8.09
N LEU A 16 -7.35 6.29 -8.66
CA LEU A 16 -6.96 6.42 -10.07
C LEU A 16 -8.10 6.08 -11.03
N GLY A 17 -8.86 5.02 -10.74
CA GLY A 17 -10.04 4.64 -11.53
C GLY A 17 -11.14 5.70 -11.48
N GLY A 18 -11.42 6.25 -10.29
CA GLY A 18 -12.37 7.36 -10.13
C GLY A 18 -11.91 8.64 -10.85
N PHE A 19 -10.62 8.96 -10.75
CA PHE A 19 -10.05 10.10 -11.46
C PHE A 19 -10.10 9.93 -12.99
N TYR A 20 -9.74 8.74 -13.48
CA TYR A 20 -9.86 8.39 -14.90
C TYR A 20 -11.30 8.55 -15.40
N HIS A 21 -12.27 7.98 -14.66
CA HIS A 21 -13.67 8.07 -15.01
C HIS A 21 -14.18 9.52 -15.03
N ALA A 22 -13.79 10.33 -14.05
CA ALA A 22 -14.15 11.74 -14.00
C ALA A 22 -13.57 12.54 -15.18
N ALA A 23 -12.37 12.17 -15.65
CA ALA A 23 -11.68 12.87 -16.73
C ALA A 23 -12.14 12.45 -18.14
N THR A 24 -12.45 11.17 -18.35
CA THR A 24 -12.78 10.60 -19.69
C THR A 24 -14.27 10.35 -19.89
N GLY A 25 -15.07 10.39 -18.81
CA GLY A 25 -16.48 10.04 -18.84
C GLY A 25 -16.75 8.52 -18.91
N SER A 26 -15.71 7.68 -18.97
CA SER A 26 -15.83 6.22 -19.08
C SER A 26 -15.00 5.51 -18.01
N PRO A 27 -15.48 4.41 -17.42
CA PRO A 27 -14.68 3.65 -16.46
C PRO A 27 -13.46 3.03 -17.16
N ALA A 28 -12.35 2.91 -16.43
CA ALA A 28 -11.18 2.21 -16.93
C ALA A 28 -11.52 0.73 -17.17
N THR A 29 -11.23 0.24 -18.37
CA THR A 29 -11.46 -1.17 -18.72
C THR A 29 -10.20 -1.99 -18.41
N LEU A 30 -10.40 -3.11 -17.73
CA LEU A 30 -9.36 -4.11 -17.45
C LEU A 30 -9.58 -5.39 -18.25
N GLN A 31 -10.28 -5.26 -19.37
CA GLN A 31 -10.58 -6.33 -20.30
C GLN A 31 -9.66 -6.19 -21.51
N PHE A 32 -8.75 -7.14 -21.69
CA PHE A 32 -7.76 -7.15 -22.75
C PHE A 32 -8.14 -8.12 -23.87
N ALA A 33 -9.01 -9.11 -23.58
CA ALA A 33 -9.52 -10.08 -24.55
C ALA A 33 -11.07 -10.06 -24.67
N PRO A 34 -11.64 -10.45 -25.83
CA PRO A 34 -13.09 -10.57 -25.99
C PRO A 34 -13.68 -11.63 -25.06
N ASN A 35 -14.82 -11.36 -24.41
CA ASN A 35 -15.43 -12.28 -23.45
C ASN A 35 -16.21 -13.42 -24.14
N VAL A 36 -15.48 -14.27 -24.87
CA VAL A 36 -16.05 -15.38 -25.65
C VAL A 36 -15.82 -16.74 -25.01
N SER A 37 -14.91 -16.84 -24.03
CA SER A 37 -14.56 -18.11 -23.38
C SER A 37 -13.73 -17.92 -22.11
N TRP A 38 -13.65 -18.95 -21.27
CA TRP A 38 -12.91 -18.95 -20.00
C TRP A 38 -11.41 -18.61 -20.16
N TRP A 39 -10.78 -19.01 -21.28
CA TRP A 39 -9.35 -18.75 -21.49
C TRP A 39 -9.05 -17.26 -21.68
N THR A 40 -10.03 -16.47 -22.14
CA THR A 40 -9.90 -15.01 -22.27
C THR A 40 -9.85 -14.33 -20.90
N SER A 41 -10.65 -14.80 -19.95
CA SER A 41 -10.57 -14.37 -18.54
C SER A 41 -9.24 -14.77 -17.89
N ALA A 42 -8.73 -15.98 -18.18
CA ALA A 42 -7.43 -16.40 -17.70
C ALA A 42 -6.29 -15.51 -18.24
N LEU A 43 -6.38 -15.09 -19.50
CA LEU A 43 -5.44 -14.13 -20.09
C LEU A 43 -5.55 -12.75 -19.45
N ASP A 44 -6.76 -12.23 -19.21
CA ASP A 44 -6.93 -10.94 -18.53
C ASP A 44 -6.27 -10.95 -17.13
N VAL A 45 -6.48 -12.02 -16.36
CA VAL A 45 -5.83 -12.21 -15.06
C VAL A 45 -4.31 -12.26 -15.18
N LEU A 46 -3.78 -12.98 -16.18
CA LEU A 46 -2.35 -13.04 -16.45
C LEU A 46 -1.78 -11.66 -16.79
N VAL A 47 -2.46 -10.88 -17.64
CA VAL A 47 -2.05 -9.53 -18.02
C VAL A 47 -2.06 -8.61 -16.80
N LEU A 48 -3.10 -8.68 -15.96
CA LEU A 48 -3.17 -7.91 -14.72
C LEU A 48 -2.02 -8.26 -13.77
N PHE A 49 -1.69 -9.54 -13.62
CA PHE A 49 -0.55 -9.98 -12.81
C PHE A 49 0.78 -9.44 -13.35
N VAL A 50 0.97 -9.49 -14.67
CA VAL A 50 2.16 -8.93 -15.33
C VAL A 50 2.24 -7.42 -15.10
N LEU A 51 1.15 -6.69 -15.31
CA LEU A 51 1.09 -5.24 -15.08
C LEU A 51 1.36 -4.87 -13.62
N ALA A 52 0.82 -5.64 -12.67
CA ALA A 52 1.02 -5.45 -11.25
C ALA A 52 2.45 -5.78 -10.78
N THR A 53 3.27 -6.43 -11.62
CA THR A 53 4.65 -6.82 -11.28
C THR A 53 5.69 -6.01 -12.06
N VAL A 54 5.40 -5.67 -13.32
CA VAL A 54 6.35 -5.01 -14.23
C VAL A 54 6.78 -3.62 -13.73
N PHE A 55 5.96 -2.97 -12.89
CA PHE A 55 6.28 -1.66 -12.30
C PHE A 55 7.56 -1.69 -11.46
N ILE A 56 7.94 -2.84 -10.90
CA ILE A 56 9.11 -2.99 -10.02
C ILE A 56 10.39 -2.56 -10.76
N VAL A 57 10.49 -2.87 -12.05
CA VAL A 57 11.69 -2.56 -12.85
C VAL A 57 11.93 -1.05 -12.98
N PRO A 58 11.00 -0.23 -13.50
CA PRO A 58 11.18 1.22 -13.53
C PRO A 58 11.24 1.83 -12.13
N HIS A 59 10.57 1.24 -11.13
CA HIS A 59 10.61 1.71 -9.75
C HIS A 59 12.04 1.67 -9.19
N GLU A 60 12.68 0.50 -9.20
CA GLU A 60 14.06 0.39 -8.72
C GLU A 60 15.05 1.17 -9.58
N LEU A 61 14.85 1.20 -10.91
CA LEU A 61 15.69 1.99 -11.80
C LEU A 61 15.68 3.46 -11.40
N LEU A 62 14.51 4.00 -11.04
CA LEU A 62 14.37 5.39 -10.61
C LEU A 62 15.06 5.66 -9.27
N HIS A 63 15.02 4.73 -8.31
CA HIS A 63 15.86 4.82 -7.12
C HIS A 63 17.35 4.86 -7.49
N GLY A 64 17.81 3.94 -8.35
CA GLY A 64 19.21 3.89 -8.76
C GLY A 64 19.67 5.11 -9.56
N LEU A 65 18.79 5.72 -10.36
CA LEU A 65 19.06 7.00 -11.04
C LEU A 65 19.20 8.15 -10.04
N ALA A 66 18.33 8.22 -9.02
CA ALA A 66 18.44 9.22 -7.96
C ALA A 66 19.71 9.04 -7.12
N ILE A 67 20.08 7.79 -6.80
CA ILE A 67 21.34 7.46 -6.11
C ILE A 67 22.54 7.96 -6.91
N ARG A 68 22.58 7.67 -8.22
CA ARG A 68 23.66 8.12 -9.12
C ARG A 68 23.73 9.62 -9.26
N TYR A 69 22.57 10.30 -9.33
CA TYR A 69 22.50 11.75 -9.39
C TYR A 69 23.16 12.43 -8.19
N TYR A 70 23.06 11.81 -7.00
CA TYR A 70 23.70 12.31 -5.78
C TYR A 70 25.11 11.76 -5.53
N GLY A 71 25.71 11.08 -6.50
CA GLY A 71 27.10 10.62 -6.43
C GLY A 71 27.31 9.23 -5.80
N GLY A 72 26.24 8.47 -5.56
CA GLY A 72 26.32 7.09 -5.11
C GLY A 72 26.44 6.08 -6.26
N GLU A 73 27.02 4.92 -5.97
CA GLU A 73 27.05 3.79 -6.89
C GLU A 73 25.84 2.89 -6.65
N ALA A 74 24.82 3.00 -7.52
CA ALA A 74 23.62 2.17 -7.42
C ALA A 74 23.91 0.72 -7.77
N ARG A 75 23.65 -0.19 -6.83
CA ARG A 75 23.69 -1.65 -7.00
C ARG A 75 22.28 -2.20 -6.87
N TYR A 76 21.89 -3.05 -7.80
CA TYR A 76 20.55 -3.62 -7.84
C TYR A 76 20.58 -5.08 -7.37
N GLY A 77 19.62 -5.47 -6.55
CA GLY A 77 19.36 -6.84 -6.17
C GLY A 77 17.92 -7.24 -6.49
N VAL A 78 17.69 -8.54 -6.62
CA VAL A 78 16.37 -9.16 -6.78
C VAL A 78 16.23 -10.26 -5.74
N GLY A 79 15.10 -10.29 -5.06
CA GLY A 79 14.72 -11.34 -4.11
C GLY A 79 13.27 -11.75 -4.31
N VAL A 80 12.86 -12.81 -3.61
CA VAL A 80 11.46 -13.26 -3.60
C VAL A 80 10.99 -13.27 -2.16
N ALA A 81 10.06 -12.39 -1.82
CA ALA A 81 9.37 -12.37 -0.55
C ALA A 81 8.25 -13.41 -0.55
N HIS A 82 8.14 -14.17 0.55
CA HIS A 82 7.05 -15.14 0.77
C HIS A 82 6.84 -16.14 -0.37
N PHE A 83 7.91 -16.59 -1.04
CA PHE A 83 7.92 -17.58 -2.14
C PHE A 83 7.23 -17.18 -3.46
N ILE A 84 6.54 -16.03 -3.54
CA ILE A 84 5.71 -15.69 -4.72
C ILE A 84 5.90 -14.22 -5.17
N LEU A 85 6.30 -13.31 -4.28
CA LEU A 85 6.35 -11.88 -4.58
C LEU A 85 7.79 -11.46 -4.88
N PRO A 86 8.16 -11.20 -6.15
CA PRO A 86 9.47 -10.62 -6.43
C PRO A 86 9.55 -9.25 -5.78
N TYR A 87 10.66 -8.96 -5.12
CA TYR A 87 11.05 -7.61 -4.76
C TYR A 87 12.42 -7.34 -5.37
N ALA A 88 12.69 -6.10 -5.70
CA ALA A 88 14.01 -5.66 -6.09
C ALA A 88 14.40 -4.52 -5.15
N TYR A 89 15.68 -4.21 -5.08
CA TYR A 89 16.18 -3.11 -4.27
C TYR A 89 17.38 -2.48 -4.95
N ALA A 90 17.49 -1.16 -4.83
CA ALA A 90 18.68 -0.39 -5.20
C ALA A 90 19.39 0.12 -3.94
N THR A 91 20.67 -0.23 -3.76
CA THR A 91 21.46 0.12 -2.56
C THR A 91 22.84 0.67 -2.90
N THR A 92 23.51 1.31 -1.93
CA THR A 92 24.83 1.94 -2.11
C THR A 92 25.56 2.19 -0.78
N ASP A 93 26.89 2.08 -0.77
CA ASP A 93 27.72 2.43 0.42
C ASP A 93 27.96 3.96 0.52
N HIS A 94 27.27 4.75 -0.29
CA HIS A 94 27.40 6.20 -0.27
C HIS A 94 26.57 6.81 0.86
N GLU A 95 27.19 7.68 1.64
CA GLU A 95 26.47 8.43 2.65
C GLU A 95 25.71 9.61 2.04
N PHE A 96 24.40 9.66 2.27
CA PHE A 96 23.53 10.77 1.88
C PHE A 96 23.22 11.69 3.06
N SER A 97 22.95 12.96 2.78
CA SER A 97 22.19 13.78 3.73
C SER A 97 20.75 13.28 3.80
N ARG A 98 20.08 13.54 4.93
CA ARG A 98 18.66 13.21 5.12
C ARG A 98 17.78 13.60 3.93
N ASN A 99 17.95 14.81 3.40
CA ASN A 99 17.10 15.32 2.32
C ASN A 99 17.40 14.65 0.97
N GLN A 100 18.67 14.36 0.67
CA GLN A 100 19.03 13.61 -0.52
C GLN A 100 18.42 12.21 -0.50
N PHE A 101 18.48 11.54 0.66
CA PHE A 101 17.89 10.21 0.80
C PHE A 101 16.36 10.24 0.68
N VAL A 102 15.69 11.26 1.24
CA VAL A 102 14.25 11.45 1.02
C VAL A 102 13.91 11.63 -0.45
N VAL A 103 14.73 12.36 -1.22
CA VAL A 103 14.53 12.46 -2.68
C VAL A 103 14.70 11.09 -3.33
N VAL A 104 15.74 10.32 -2.97
CA VAL A 104 15.94 8.96 -3.49
C VAL A 104 14.71 8.09 -3.23
N LEU A 105 14.18 8.08 -2.01
CA LEU A 105 12.99 7.32 -1.61
C LEU A 105 11.73 7.73 -2.39
N LEU A 106 11.50 9.03 -2.58
CA LEU A 106 10.28 9.52 -3.21
C LEU A 106 10.33 9.54 -4.74
N THR A 107 11.51 9.38 -5.35
CA THR A 107 11.69 9.52 -6.80
C THR A 107 10.78 8.59 -7.60
N PRO A 108 10.69 7.28 -7.31
CA PRO A 108 9.83 6.38 -8.09
C PRO A 108 8.35 6.76 -8.01
N LEU A 109 7.86 7.02 -6.79
CA LEU A 109 6.48 7.42 -6.57
C LEU A 109 6.13 8.69 -7.34
N VAL A 110 6.97 9.72 -7.23
CA VAL A 110 6.73 11.02 -7.87
C VAL A 110 6.85 10.92 -9.38
N VAL A 111 7.94 10.36 -9.91
CA VAL A 111 8.21 10.32 -11.34
C VAL A 111 7.22 9.42 -12.07
N MET A 112 6.96 8.20 -11.57
CA MET A 112 6.03 7.30 -12.23
C MET A 112 4.61 7.85 -12.22
N THR A 113 4.18 8.50 -11.13
CA THR A 113 2.85 9.14 -11.08
C THR A 113 2.77 10.36 -12.00
N ALA A 114 3.78 11.24 -11.95
CA ALA A 114 3.82 12.46 -12.75
C ALA A 114 3.86 12.20 -14.26
N VAL A 115 4.44 11.07 -14.69
CA VAL A 115 4.46 10.65 -16.10
C VAL A 115 3.25 9.79 -16.44
N GLY A 116 2.96 8.78 -15.63
CA GLY A 116 1.94 7.78 -15.94
C GLY A 116 0.51 8.32 -15.89
N VAL A 117 0.19 9.25 -14.98
CA VAL A 117 -1.16 9.84 -14.93
C VAL A 117 -1.46 10.68 -16.18
N PRO A 118 -0.60 11.59 -16.65
CA PRO A 118 -0.80 12.26 -17.92
C PRO A 118 -0.90 11.30 -19.11
N LEU A 119 -0.03 10.29 -19.20
CA LEU A 119 -0.11 9.29 -20.27
C LEU A 119 -1.45 8.53 -20.25
N MET A 120 -1.90 8.12 -19.07
CA MET A 120 -3.18 7.46 -18.86
C MET A 120 -4.35 8.29 -19.37
N LEU A 121 -4.33 9.60 -19.15
CA LEU A 121 -5.41 10.49 -19.58
C LEU A 121 -5.33 10.88 -21.05
N VAL A 122 -4.16 11.29 -21.53
CA VAL A 122 -3.97 11.79 -22.91
C VAL A 122 -4.24 10.71 -23.94
N PHE A 123 -3.86 9.46 -23.63
CA PHE A 123 -4.04 8.33 -24.52
C PHE A 123 -5.22 7.43 -24.14
N GLU A 124 -6.00 7.80 -23.11
CA GLU A 124 -7.11 7.01 -22.57
C GLU A 124 -6.69 5.55 -22.25
N TRP A 125 -5.48 5.39 -21.75
CA TRP A 125 -4.91 4.09 -21.37
C TRP A 125 -5.35 3.69 -19.97
N GLY A 126 -6.65 3.40 -19.79
CA GLY A 126 -7.24 3.03 -18.51
C GLY A 126 -6.54 1.87 -17.79
N TRP A 127 -5.86 0.97 -18.50
CA TRP A 127 -5.08 -0.12 -17.92
C TRP A 127 -3.89 0.36 -17.07
N LEU A 128 -3.41 1.60 -17.24
CA LEU A 128 -2.31 2.18 -16.45
C LEU A 128 -2.65 2.37 -14.97
N ILE A 129 -3.93 2.31 -14.57
CA ILE A 129 -4.31 2.35 -13.15
C ILE A 129 -3.65 1.21 -12.36
N VAL A 130 -3.42 0.05 -12.99
CA VAL A 130 -2.86 -1.15 -12.34
C VAL A 130 -1.39 -0.96 -11.97
N PRO A 131 -0.46 -0.69 -12.92
CA PRO A 131 0.94 -0.48 -12.58
C PRO A 131 1.15 0.78 -11.72
N LEU A 132 0.33 1.83 -11.87
CA LEU A 132 0.40 3.02 -11.01
C LEU A 132 -0.04 2.73 -9.58
N ALA A 133 -1.12 1.97 -9.38
CA ALA A 133 -1.53 1.52 -8.05
C ALA A 133 -0.51 0.57 -7.42
N ALA A 134 0.10 -0.32 -8.22
CA ALA A 134 1.17 -1.20 -7.77
C ALA A 134 2.41 -0.42 -7.33
N ASN A 135 2.80 0.63 -8.09
CA ASN A 135 3.86 1.56 -7.70
C ASN A 135 3.57 2.27 -6.37
N ALA A 136 2.35 2.77 -6.18
CA ALA A 136 1.95 3.39 -4.92
C ALA A 136 1.99 2.40 -3.73
N ALA A 137 1.58 1.16 -3.96
CA ALA A 137 1.62 0.09 -2.97
C ALA A 137 3.05 -0.36 -2.62
N GLY A 138 3.95 -0.42 -3.61
CA GLY A 138 5.37 -0.69 -3.45
C GLY A 138 6.08 0.41 -2.66
N ALA A 139 5.74 1.68 -2.96
CA ALA A 139 6.32 2.86 -2.31
C ALA A 139 5.92 3.05 -0.83
N ILE A 140 5.09 2.17 -0.24
CA ILE A 140 4.70 2.29 1.17
C ILE A 140 5.90 2.15 2.11
N ALA A 141 6.88 1.31 1.77
CA ALA A 141 8.13 1.22 2.53
C ALA A 141 8.94 2.52 2.44
N ASP A 142 8.96 3.16 1.27
CA ASP A 142 9.66 4.43 1.06
C ASP A 142 9.00 5.59 1.78
N LEU A 143 7.67 5.63 1.77
CA LEU A 143 6.88 6.61 2.52
C LEU A 143 7.09 6.44 4.03
N TRP A 144 7.11 5.19 4.51
CA TRP A 144 7.44 4.90 5.89
C TRP A 144 8.83 5.38 6.28
N MET A 145 9.83 5.07 5.46
CA MET A 145 11.21 5.48 5.70
C MET A 145 11.34 7.00 5.64
N THR A 146 10.67 7.66 4.68
CA THR A 146 10.61 9.12 4.57
C THR A 146 10.02 9.74 5.83
N MET A 147 8.83 9.32 6.28
CA MET A 147 8.23 9.78 7.54
C MET A 147 9.12 9.47 8.74
N THR A 148 9.89 8.40 8.66
CA THR A 148 10.83 8.02 9.70
C THR A 148 11.98 9.03 9.80
N LEU A 149 12.58 9.35 8.67
CA LEU A 149 13.71 10.26 8.53
C LEU A 149 13.36 11.73 8.77
N LEU A 150 12.14 12.15 8.44
CA LEU A 150 11.68 13.52 8.70
C LEU A 150 11.59 13.86 10.19
N ALA A 151 11.55 12.86 11.08
CA ALA A 151 11.63 13.06 12.52
C ALA A 151 13.07 13.33 13.02
N PHE A 152 14.09 13.16 12.17
CA PHE A 152 15.49 13.47 12.50
C PHE A 152 15.88 14.85 11.96
N PRO A 153 16.85 15.53 12.59
CA PRO A 153 17.42 16.78 12.08
C PRO A 153 18.04 16.62 10.69
N ALA A 154 18.11 17.69 9.90
CA ALA A 154 18.69 17.66 8.55
C ALA A 154 20.19 17.32 8.52
N THR A 155 20.87 17.43 9.68
CA THR A 155 22.29 17.21 9.85
C THR A 155 22.68 15.74 9.96
N VAL A 156 21.71 14.81 10.05
CA VAL A 156 22.03 13.38 10.05
C VAL A 156 22.45 12.91 8.66
N ARG A 157 23.38 11.95 8.65
CA ARG A 157 23.87 11.25 7.48
C ARG A 157 23.26 9.85 7.45
N LEU A 158 23.04 9.32 6.25
CA LEU A 158 22.36 8.06 6.02
C LEU A 158 23.20 7.19 5.10
N GLU A 159 23.38 5.94 5.49
CA GLU A 159 24.06 4.92 4.70
C GLU A 159 23.06 3.77 4.49
N ASP A 160 22.83 3.39 3.24
CA ASP A 160 21.87 2.36 2.89
C ASP A 160 22.55 1.02 2.75
N HIS A 161 22.11 0.04 3.54
CA HIS A 161 22.61 -1.32 3.47
C HIS A 161 21.47 -2.25 3.04
N PRO A 162 21.78 -3.44 2.47
CA PRO A 162 20.77 -4.43 2.08
C PRO A 162 19.79 -4.80 3.21
N ASP A 163 20.26 -4.78 4.46
CA ASP A 163 19.47 -5.15 5.64
C ASP A 163 18.83 -3.95 6.36
N GLY A 164 19.07 -2.72 5.88
CA GLY A 164 18.45 -1.51 6.41
C GLY A 164 19.29 -0.24 6.31
N VAL A 165 18.73 0.86 6.80
CA VAL A 165 19.36 2.18 6.76
C VAL A 165 20.06 2.50 8.07
N ARG A 166 21.36 2.79 8.00
CA ARG A 166 22.15 3.27 9.14
C ARG A 166 22.06 4.79 9.24
N ILE A 167 21.70 5.28 10.42
CA ILE A 167 21.60 6.72 10.70
C ILE A 167 22.82 7.16 11.52
N ILE A 168 23.59 8.08 10.95
CA ILE A 168 24.82 8.62 11.53
C ILE A 168 24.54 10.05 12.00
N GLY A 169 24.71 10.30 13.30
CA GLY A 169 24.45 11.60 13.92
C GLY A 169 24.89 11.64 15.38
N GLN A 170 24.78 12.80 16.01
CA GLN A 170 25.10 12.96 17.43
C GLN A 170 24.00 12.39 18.33
N GLU A 171 24.33 11.96 19.54
CA GLU A 171 23.34 11.39 20.49
C GLU A 171 22.17 12.33 20.79
N ARG A 172 22.39 13.64 20.80
CA ARG A 172 21.33 14.65 20.94
C ARG A 172 20.28 14.63 19.81
N ASN A 173 20.60 14.01 18.68
CA ASN A 173 19.70 13.85 17.53
C ASN A 173 18.86 12.56 17.64
N ARG A 174 18.90 11.86 18.80
CA ARG A 174 18.09 10.67 19.03
C ARG A 174 16.61 11.02 18.95
N ARG A 175 15.84 10.14 18.32
CA ARG A 175 14.40 10.33 18.12
C ARG A 175 13.68 10.58 19.46
N PRO A 176 12.78 11.58 19.53
CA PRO A 176 11.89 11.74 20.67
C PRO A 176 11.04 10.48 20.91
N ALA A 177 10.76 10.16 22.18
CA ALA A 177 9.93 9.01 22.57
C ALA A 177 8.49 9.08 22.01
N LEU A 178 7.97 10.31 21.86
CA LEU A 178 6.70 10.61 21.21
C LEU A 178 6.96 11.26 19.86
N SER A 179 6.46 10.63 18.80
CA SER A 179 6.55 11.16 17.45
C SER A 179 5.19 11.11 16.78
N VAL A 180 4.73 12.25 16.27
CA VAL A 180 3.48 12.36 15.50
C VAL A 180 3.52 11.41 14.31
N THR A 181 4.66 11.30 13.62
CA THR A 181 4.79 10.38 12.48
C THR A 181 4.66 8.93 12.91
N ALA A 182 5.10 8.58 14.13
CA ALA A 182 4.94 7.24 14.65
C ALA A 182 3.48 6.93 15.03
N VAL A 183 2.73 7.90 15.57
CA VAL A 183 1.30 7.74 15.87
C VAL A 183 0.50 7.59 14.57
N VAL A 184 0.76 8.43 13.58
CA VAL A 184 0.13 8.34 12.26
C VAL A 184 0.42 6.97 11.63
N TRP A 185 1.67 6.52 11.69
CA TRP A 185 2.03 5.21 11.15
C TRP A 185 1.33 4.05 11.88
N ASP A 186 1.28 4.10 13.21
CA ASP A 186 0.57 3.11 14.01
C ASP A 186 -0.92 3.08 13.63
N ALA A 187 -1.53 4.23 13.39
CA ALA A 187 -2.93 4.33 12.98
C ALA A 187 -3.17 3.70 11.61
N LEU A 188 -2.34 4.03 10.62
CA LEU A 188 -2.42 3.46 9.28
C LEU A 188 -2.20 1.94 9.31
N ALA A 189 -1.19 1.47 10.05
CA ALA A 189 -0.89 0.05 10.17
C ALA A 189 -2.04 -0.73 10.81
N GLY A 190 -2.58 -0.22 11.92
CA GLY A 190 -3.74 -0.81 12.57
C GLY A 190 -4.97 -0.82 11.67
N ALA A 191 -5.20 0.28 10.93
CA ALA A 191 -6.32 0.36 10.00
C ALA A 191 -6.21 -0.62 8.84
N ALA A 192 -5.02 -0.77 8.26
CA ALA A 192 -4.77 -1.72 7.19
C ALA A 192 -4.96 -3.17 7.63
N VAL A 193 -4.38 -3.55 8.77
CA VAL A 193 -4.54 -4.91 9.31
C VAL A 193 -5.99 -5.20 9.63
N ALA A 194 -6.69 -4.25 10.26
CA ALA A 194 -8.10 -4.40 10.59
C ALA A 194 -9.00 -4.48 9.36
N ALA A 195 -8.82 -3.59 8.38
CA ALA A 195 -9.61 -3.62 7.14
C ALA A 195 -9.40 -4.92 6.36
N VAL A 196 -8.15 -5.35 6.15
CA VAL A 196 -7.86 -6.62 5.47
C VAL A 196 -8.39 -7.81 6.27
N GLY A 197 -8.20 -7.81 7.59
CA GLY A 197 -8.71 -8.88 8.46
C GLY A 197 -10.23 -9.00 8.42
N VAL A 198 -10.95 -7.88 8.57
CA VAL A 198 -12.42 -7.84 8.49
C VAL A 198 -12.89 -8.25 7.10
N PHE A 199 -12.23 -7.79 6.03
CA PHE A 199 -12.54 -8.23 4.67
C PHE A 199 -12.44 -9.75 4.55
N LEU A 200 -11.33 -10.37 4.98
CA LEU A 200 -11.15 -11.82 4.91
C LEU A 200 -12.17 -12.58 5.76
N VAL A 201 -12.49 -12.07 6.95
CA VAL A 201 -13.52 -12.67 7.82
C VAL A 201 -14.87 -12.62 7.14
N LEU A 202 -15.27 -11.50 6.54
CA LEU A 202 -16.56 -11.38 5.86
C LEU A 202 -16.59 -12.17 4.54
N ALA A 203 -15.53 -12.09 3.74
CA ALA A 203 -15.46 -12.72 2.42
C ALA A 203 -15.25 -14.25 2.48
N ILE A 204 -14.70 -14.79 3.56
CA ILE A 204 -14.45 -16.24 3.68
C ILE A 204 -15.25 -16.81 4.83
N GLY A 205 -15.10 -16.24 6.03
CA GLY A 205 -15.79 -16.73 7.23
C GLY A 205 -17.30 -16.48 7.20
N GLY A 206 -17.74 -15.36 6.62
CA GLY A 206 -19.15 -14.95 6.56
C GLY A 206 -20.04 -16.01 5.91
N PRO A 207 -19.86 -16.33 4.62
CA PRO A 207 -20.65 -17.34 3.94
C PRO A 207 -20.61 -18.70 4.64
N LEU A 208 -19.42 -19.15 5.06
CA LEU A 208 -19.26 -20.45 5.71
C LEU A 208 -20.04 -20.53 7.03
N ALA A 209 -19.99 -19.48 7.84
CA ALA A 209 -20.71 -19.44 9.10
C ALA A 209 -22.22 -19.31 8.89
N LEU A 210 -22.66 -18.46 7.97
CA LEU A 210 -24.08 -18.22 7.69
C LEU A 210 -24.75 -19.46 7.10
N ASP A 211 -24.06 -20.17 6.21
CA ASP A 211 -24.54 -21.43 5.65
C ASP A 211 -24.71 -22.52 6.74
N VAL A 212 -23.71 -22.69 7.60
CA VAL A 212 -23.78 -23.62 8.74
C VAL A 212 -24.90 -23.25 9.73
N LEU A 213 -25.17 -21.96 9.90
CA LEU A 213 -26.25 -21.46 10.76
C LEU A 213 -27.63 -21.49 10.09
N GLY A 214 -27.73 -21.87 8.81
CA GLY A 214 -28.98 -21.91 8.05
C GLY A 214 -29.58 -20.53 7.80
N VAL A 215 -28.74 -19.50 7.62
CA VAL A 215 -29.17 -18.13 7.34
C VAL A 215 -29.28 -17.94 5.82
N ASP A 216 -30.51 -17.79 5.32
CA ASP A 216 -30.74 -17.61 3.88
C ASP A 216 -30.31 -16.25 3.35
N SER A 217 -30.37 -15.19 4.16
CA SER A 217 -29.87 -13.87 3.76
C SER A 217 -29.50 -12.99 4.95
N LEU A 218 -28.47 -12.17 4.77
CA LEU A 218 -28.03 -11.18 5.75
C LEU A 218 -27.44 -9.97 5.03
N THR A 219 -27.94 -8.79 5.36
CA THR A 219 -27.37 -7.51 4.90
C THR A 219 -27.00 -6.66 6.12
N VAL A 220 -25.76 -6.20 6.14
CA VAL A 220 -25.21 -5.32 7.17
C VAL A 220 -24.76 -4.01 6.51
N GLY A 221 -25.38 -2.91 6.94
CA GLY A 221 -25.19 -1.58 6.35
C GLY A 221 -26.17 -1.28 5.21
N THR A 222 -26.02 -0.10 4.62
CA THR A 222 -26.90 0.36 3.52
C THR A 222 -26.18 0.17 2.18
N PRO A 223 -26.68 -0.69 1.26
CA PRO A 223 -26.10 -0.88 -0.07
C PRO A 223 -25.83 0.45 -0.79
N ASP A 224 -24.80 0.48 -1.63
CA ASP A 224 -24.36 1.65 -2.41
C ASP A 224 -23.96 2.87 -1.59
N THR A 225 -23.70 2.71 -0.29
CA THR A 225 -23.20 3.77 0.58
C THR A 225 -21.91 3.36 1.28
N PHE A 226 -21.22 4.34 1.89
CA PHE A 226 -20.01 4.10 2.67
C PHE A 226 -20.26 3.22 3.92
N SER A 227 -21.52 3.09 4.38
CA SER A 227 -21.88 2.25 5.51
C SER A 227 -22.12 0.79 5.12
N PHE A 228 -22.19 0.48 3.82
CA PHE A 228 -22.34 -0.89 3.34
C PHE A 228 -21.16 -1.74 3.81
N LEU A 229 -21.44 -2.82 4.53
CA LEU A 229 -20.41 -3.69 5.09
C LEU A 229 -20.40 -5.05 4.42
N PHE A 230 -21.57 -5.69 4.34
CA PHE A 230 -21.67 -7.07 3.91
C PHE A 230 -23.09 -7.38 3.44
N ALA A 231 -23.25 -8.10 2.35
CA ALA A 231 -24.50 -8.75 1.99
C ALA A 231 -24.23 -10.20 1.59
N PHE A 232 -25.14 -11.08 1.99
CA PHE A 232 -25.15 -12.49 1.66
C PHE A 232 -26.56 -12.92 1.33
N SER A 233 -26.70 -13.76 0.30
CA SER A 233 -27.93 -14.47 -0.01
C SER A 233 -27.61 -15.89 -0.46
N SER A 234 -28.27 -16.89 0.12
CA SER A 234 -28.23 -18.28 -0.28
C SER A 234 -29.61 -18.71 -0.75
N SER A 235 -29.70 -19.20 -1.98
CA SER A 235 -30.90 -19.78 -2.56
C SER A 235 -30.56 -21.13 -3.20
N PRO A 236 -31.56 -21.99 -3.50
CA PRO A 236 -31.31 -23.30 -4.11
C PRO A 236 -30.55 -23.24 -5.44
N THR A 237 -30.55 -22.09 -6.11
CA THR A 237 -29.96 -21.90 -7.45
C THR A 237 -28.79 -20.92 -7.48
N GLU A 238 -28.59 -20.13 -6.42
CA GLU A 238 -27.62 -19.04 -6.42
C GLU A 238 -27.15 -18.71 -4.99
N ILE A 239 -25.83 -18.60 -4.83
CA ILE A 239 -25.20 -18.04 -3.64
C ILE A 239 -24.51 -16.74 -4.08
N SER A 240 -24.90 -15.63 -3.46
CA SER A 240 -24.32 -14.31 -3.72
C SER A 240 -23.74 -13.73 -2.45
N MET A 241 -22.61 -13.01 -2.60
CA MET A 241 -21.96 -12.33 -1.49
C MET A 241 -21.27 -11.07 -1.98
N SER A 242 -21.36 -10.00 -1.19
CA SER A 242 -20.63 -8.76 -1.42
C SER A 242 -20.12 -8.18 -0.11
N VAL A 243 -18.95 -7.56 -0.18
CA VAL A 243 -18.31 -6.84 0.92
C VAL A 243 -18.20 -5.38 0.52
N GLY A 244 -18.68 -4.49 1.38
CA GLY A 244 -18.77 -3.06 1.08
C GLY A 244 -17.61 -2.22 1.63
N PRO A 245 -17.56 -0.93 1.26
CA PRO A 245 -16.52 0.02 1.69
C PRO A 245 -16.51 0.28 3.21
N GLY A 246 -17.57 -0.07 3.95
CA GLY A 246 -17.66 0.08 5.40
C GLY A 246 -16.55 -0.66 6.16
N VAL A 247 -15.94 -1.68 5.55
CA VAL A 247 -14.75 -2.37 6.08
C VAL A 247 -13.57 -1.41 6.28
N VAL A 248 -13.39 -0.43 5.39
CA VAL A 248 -12.35 0.60 5.53
C VAL A 248 -12.68 1.53 6.72
N GLY A 249 -13.95 1.85 6.91
CA GLY A 249 -14.42 2.63 8.06
C GLY A 249 -14.14 1.94 9.40
N ILE A 250 -14.44 0.64 9.52
CA ILE A 250 -14.07 -0.16 10.70
C ILE A 250 -12.56 -0.17 10.90
N GLY A 251 -11.80 -0.38 9.81
CA GLY A 251 -10.35 -0.32 9.83
C GLY A 251 -9.85 0.99 10.43
N ALA A 252 -10.32 2.13 9.92
CA ALA A 252 -9.92 3.45 10.41
C ALA A 252 -10.13 3.63 11.92
N VAL A 253 -11.29 3.22 12.45
CA VAL A 253 -11.59 3.30 13.89
C VAL A 253 -10.63 2.42 14.71
N ILE A 254 -10.45 1.16 14.32
CA ILE A 254 -9.54 0.23 15.01
C ILE A 254 -8.10 0.73 14.95
N GLY A 255 -7.68 1.26 13.80
CA GLY A 255 -6.36 1.85 13.61
C GLY A 255 -6.09 3.01 14.57
N LEU A 256 -7.03 3.95 14.68
CA LEU A 256 -6.92 5.07 15.61
C LEU A 256 -6.81 4.59 17.06
N VAL A 257 -7.67 3.66 17.49
CA VAL A 257 -7.61 3.09 18.85
C VAL A 257 -6.26 2.42 19.10
N TYR A 258 -5.79 1.61 18.15
CA TYR A 258 -4.48 0.95 18.23
C TYR A 258 -3.34 1.95 18.39
N ALA A 259 -3.35 3.04 17.61
CA ALA A 259 -2.33 4.08 17.67
C ALA A 259 -2.28 4.76 19.05
N PHE A 260 -3.43 5.12 19.62
CA PHE A 260 -3.49 5.74 20.94
C PHE A 260 -3.03 4.78 22.04
N VAL A 261 -3.47 3.52 22.02
CA VAL A 261 -3.05 2.51 22.99
C VAL A 261 -1.54 2.26 22.90
N ARG A 262 -0.99 2.16 21.70
CA ARG A 262 0.46 1.94 21.49
C ARG A 262 1.27 3.14 21.93
N SER A 263 0.83 4.36 21.63
CA SER A 263 1.45 5.60 22.10
C SER A 263 1.49 5.66 23.63
N TYR A 264 0.36 5.42 24.29
CA TYR A 264 0.26 5.39 25.75
C TYR A 264 1.23 4.38 26.39
N ARG A 265 1.33 3.17 25.82
CA ARG A 265 2.27 2.13 26.30
C ARG A 265 3.73 2.57 26.17
N ARG A 266 4.11 3.24 25.08
CA ARG A 266 5.49 3.75 24.89
C ARG A 266 5.85 4.79 25.95
N THR A 267 4.97 5.75 26.23
CA THR A 267 5.21 6.79 27.23
C THR A 267 5.37 6.21 28.64
N ARG A 268 4.55 5.21 28.98
CA ARG A 268 4.60 4.55 30.28
C ARG A 268 5.89 3.75 30.49
N ALA A 269 6.38 3.05 29.47
CA ALA A 269 7.63 2.28 29.52
C ALA A 269 8.86 3.19 29.72
N THR A 270 8.93 4.33 29.02
CA THR A 270 10.01 5.30 29.21
C THR A 270 9.99 5.91 30.61
N SER A 271 8.81 6.11 31.19
CA SER A 271 8.70 6.67 32.55
C SER A 271 9.20 5.70 33.63
N SER A 272 9.13 4.38 33.39
CA SER A 272 9.65 3.36 34.31
C SER A 272 11.15 3.08 34.19
N GLU A 273 11.81 3.47 33.10
CA GLU A 273 13.28 3.37 32.95
C GLU A 273 14.03 4.54 33.61
N VAL A 274 13.34 5.64 33.88
CA VAL A 274 13.93 6.88 34.44
C VAL A 274 13.72 6.99 35.97
N ALA A 275 12.86 6.14 36.54
CA ALA A 275 12.56 6.07 37.98
C ALA A 275 13.40 4.99 38.67
#